data_AF-A0A1V9ZX61-F1
#
_entry.id   AF-A0A1V9ZX61-F1
#
_cell.length_a   1.000
_cell.length_b   1.000
_cell.length_c   1.000
_cell.angle_alpha   90.00
_cell.angle_beta   90.00
_cell.angle_gamma   90.00
#
_symmetry.space_group_name_H-M   'P 1'
#
loop_
_entity.id
_entity.type
_entity.pdbx_description
1 polymer ?
#
loop_
_entity_poly.entity_id
_entity_poly.type
_entity_poly.pdbx_seq_one_letter_code
_entity_poly.pdbx_strand_id
1 'polypeptide(L)'
;MDVLVPSTCAQDYVMYQIYVEKYMPDVSEFVNGTLDAIQSLDINLVQFTSADTNSPISLTLQPLLVPDNPNWSFYSWAYLYQWVTGSREVVSFQGDRGIITTMSTSNQALTMSPSPSKYHKRFHFLGCVMYITGVLMLTAAIVMNITIFSRGEGEFINVFELNRVVRHVWIGRSLLFVRRTAIWLLNTSTLQLTLVGAVTQFISSRLSWFTTILASAECTWFVYILNDILSFRRYNAHHCARQRVHFLHGQVLQFGQQYDLKIIALS
;
A
#
# COMPACT_ATOMS: atom_id res chain seq x y z
N MET A 1 26.19 -2.12 -18.99
CA MET A 1 27.32 -1.90 -19.90
C MET A 1 26.86 -2.21 -21.30
N ASP A 2 26.04 -1.32 -21.85
CA ASP A 2 25.86 -1.22 -23.30
C ASP A 2 26.83 -0.13 -23.74
N VAL A 3 27.74 -0.53 -24.63
CA VAL A 3 29.10 0.02 -24.72
C VAL A 3 29.12 1.24 -25.64
N LEU A 4 29.29 2.42 -25.03
CA LEU A 4 30.02 3.52 -25.66
C LEU A 4 31.42 3.48 -25.06
N VAL A 5 32.45 3.12 -25.85
CA VAL A 5 33.84 3.27 -25.45
C VAL A 5 34.28 4.69 -25.82
N PRO A 6 34.40 5.62 -24.86
CA PRO A 6 35.01 6.91 -25.13
C PRO A 6 36.49 6.72 -25.49
N SER A 7 37.03 7.60 -26.35
CA SER A 7 38.41 7.53 -26.82
C SER A 7 39.47 7.65 -25.72
N THR A 8 39.10 8.12 -24.52
CA THR A 8 39.99 8.29 -23.35
C THR A 8 40.04 7.08 -22.42
N CYS A 9 39.27 6.03 -22.70
CA CYS A 9 39.04 4.91 -21.77
C CYS A 9 40.34 4.27 -21.25
N ALA A 10 41.35 4.12 -22.10
CA ALA A 10 42.65 3.56 -21.70
C ALA A 10 43.42 4.47 -20.71
N GLN A 11 43.38 5.79 -20.90
CA GLN A 11 44.03 6.73 -19.99
C GLN A 11 43.32 6.75 -18.63
N ASP A 12 41.98 6.69 -18.64
CA ASP A 12 41.18 6.68 -17.42
C ASP A 12 41.51 5.45 -16.55
N TYR A 13 41.63 4.25 -17.13
CA TYR A 13 42.01 3.05 -16.38
C TYR A 13 43.40 3.13 -15.74
N VAL A 14 44.38 3.70 -16.42
CA VAL A 14 45.73 3.89 -15.86
C VAL A 14 45.67 4.83 -14.65
N MET A 15 44.90 5.92 -14.75
CA MET A 15 44.73 6.85 -13.63
C MET A 15 44.01 6.20 -12.44
N TYR A 16 42.99 5.37 -12.69
CA TYR A 16 42.32 4.61 -11.64
C TYR A 16 43.25 3.61 -10.96
N GLN A 17 44.10 2.91 -11.71
CA GLN A 17 45.07 1.98 -11.13
C GLN A 17 46.04 2.70 -10.18
N ILE A 18 46.62 3.83 -10.62
CA ILE A 18 47.52 4.63 -9.78
C ILE A 18 46.80 5.12 -8.51
N TYR A 19 45.53 5.49 -8.63
CA TYR A 19 44.72 5.91 -7.48
C TYR A 19 44.50 4.77 -6.49
N VAL A 20 44.11 3.59 -6.96
CA VAL A 20 43.86 2.41 -6.11
C VAL A 20 45.15 1.97 -5.42
N GLU A 21 46.28 1.90 -6.13
CA GLU A 21 47.57 1.55 -5.54
C GLU A 21 48.00 2.56 -4.45
N LYS A 22 47.69 3.84 -4.64
CA LYS A 22 48.06 4.90 -3.69
C LYS A 22 47.18 4.96 -2.45
N TYR A 23 45.87 4.74 -2.60
CA TYR A 23 44.89 4.98 -1.52
C TYR A 23 44.27 3.70 -0.95
N MET A 24 44.48 2.54 -1.58
CA MET A 24 43.91 1.27 -1.15
C MET A 24 44.94 0.11 -1.26
N PRO A 25 46.07 0.18 -0.52
CA PRO A 25 47.15 -0.82 -0.62
C PRO A 25 46.75 -2.23 -0.15
N ASP A 26 45.79 -2.33 0.78
CA ASP A 26 45.42 -3.60 1.43
C ASP A 26 44.35 -4.42 0.67
N VAL A 27 43.90 -3.96 -0.50
CA VAL A 27 42.81 -4.62 -1.25
C VAL A 27 43.19 -6.04 -1.69
N SER A 28 44.47 -6.28 -1.98
CA SER A 28 44.96 -7.58 -2.45
C SER A 28 44.71 -8.73 -1.46
N GLU A 29 44.70 -8.46 -0.16
CA GLU A 29 44.47 -9.47 0.88
C GLU A 29 43.01 -9.92 0.92
N PHE A 30 42.07 -8.99 0.68
CA PHE A 30 40.63 -9.29 0.67
C PHE A 30 40.15 -9.93 -0.64
N VAL A 31 40.85 -9.70 -1.75
CA VAL A 31 40.44 -10.19 -3.08
C VAL A 31 40.38 -11.71 -3.12
N ASN A 32 41.39 -12.40 -2.59
CA ASN A 32 41.46 -13.86 -2.67
C ASN A 32 40.30 -14.53 -1.91
N GLY A 33 40.04 -14.13 -0.67
CA GLY A 33 38.92 -14.67 0.11
C GLY A 33 37.55 -14.34 -0.49
N THR A 34 37.42 -13.17 -1.12
CA THR A 34 36.18 -12.76 -1.81
C THR A 34 35.97 -13.58 -3.09
N LEU A 35 37.03 -13.85 -3.85
CA LEU A 35 36.96 -14.68 -5.05
C LEU A 35 36.56 -16.12 -4.72
N ASP A 36 37.12 -16.71 -3.68
CA ASP A 36 36.75 -18.07 -3.22
C ASP A 36 35.27 -18.13 -2.82
N ALA A 37 34.80 -17.13 -2.08
CA ALA A 37 33.40 -17.04 -1.69
C ALA A 37 32.47 -16.90 -2.91
N ILE A 38 32.80 -16.03 -3.87
CA ILE A 38 31.99 -15.83 -5.08
C ILE A 38 32.02 -17.06 -5.99
N GLN A 39 33.16 -17.75 -6.08
CA GLN A 39 33.29 -18.98 -6.86
C GLN A 39 32.39 -20.09 -6.32
N SER A 40 32.14 -20.13 -5.00
CA SER A 40 31.18 -21.07 -4.40
C SER A 40 29.71 -20.83 -4.81
N LEU A 41 29.36 -19.63 -5.30
CA LEU A 41 27.99 -19.33 -5.77
C LEU A 41 27.69 -19.87 -7.17
N ASP A 42 28.70 -20.30 -7.93
CA ASP A 42 28.58 -20.81 -9.31
C ASP A 42 27.69 -19.92 -10.21
N ILE A 43 28.04 -18.62 -10.25
CA ILE A 43 27.29 -17.62 -11.01
C ILE A 43 27.57 -17.82 -12.50
N ASN A 44 26.52 -18.08 -13.26
CA ASN A 44 26.57 -18.30 -14.70
C ASN A 44 25.85 -17.17 -15.47
N LEU A 45 26.36 -16.82 -16.64
CA LEU A 45 25.66 -15.99 -17.61
C LEU A 45 24.90 -16.90 -18.58
N VAL A 46 23.59 -16.68 -18.67
CA VAL A 46 22.71 -17.40 -19.59
C VAL A 46 22.72 -16.69 -20.95
N GLN A 47 23.01 -17.44 -22.00
CA GLN A 47 22.94 -16.97 -23.38
C GLN A 47 22.14 -17.94 -24.24
N PHE A 48 21.42 -17.41 -25.23
CA PHE A 48 20.78 -18.21 -26.26
C PHE A 48 21.65 -18.17 -27.50
N THR A 49 22.22 -19.31 -27.87
CA THR A 49 23.15 -19.41 -29.00
C THR A 49 22.61 -20.38 -30.05
N SER A 50 22.89 -20.07 -31.32
CA SER A 50 22.62 -20.94 -32.47
C SER A 50 23.92 -21.06 -33.26
N ALA A 51 24.32 -22.28 -33.61
CA ALA A 51 25.54 -22.51 -34.39
C ALA A 51 25.42 -21.93 -35.80
N ASP A 52 24.23 -22.05 -36.42
CA ASP A 52 23.87 -21.55 -37.75
C ASP A 52 22.44 -21.00 -37.76
N THR A 53 22.07 -20.22 -38.80
CA THR A 53 20.71 -19.69 -39.01
C THR A 53 19.62 -20.76 -39.10
N ASN A 54 19.98 -21.99 -39.48
CA ASN A 54 19.06 -23.13 -39.58
C ASN A 54 19.13 -24.08 -38.37
N SER A 55 20.01 -23.81 -37.40
CA SER A 55 20.16 -24.65 -36.21
C SER A 55 19.17 -24.24 -35.11
N PRO A 56 18.69 -25.19 -34.28
CA PRO A 56 17.82 -24.85 -33.16
C PRO A 56 18.59 -24.02 -32.13
N ILE A 57 17.92 -23.00 -31.57
CA ILE A 57 18.47 -22.16 -30.51
C ILE A 57 18.64 -23.02 -29.25
N SER A 58 19.84 -23.02 -28.70
CA SER A 58 20.18 -23.73 -27.46
C SER A 58 20.51 -22.72 -26.35
N LEU A 59 20.22 -23.09 -25.11
CA LEU A 59 20.62 -22.31 -23.94
C LEU A 59 22.02 -22.73 -23.53
N THR A 60 22.94 -21.78 -23.48
CA THR A 60 24.33 -21.96 -23.05
C THR A 60 24.56 -21.22 -21.74
N LEU A 61 25.24 -21.89 -20.81
CA LEU A 61 25.68 -21.32 -19.54
C LEU A 61 27.17 -21.04 -19.62
N GLN A 62 27.56 -19.79 -19.40
CA GLN A 62 28.96 -19.37 -19.34
C GLN A 62 29.31 -18.94 -17.92
N PRO A 63 30.28 -19.58 -17.24
CA PRO A 63 30.71 -19.16 -15.91
C PRO A 63 31.16 -17.70 -15.89
N LEU A 64 30.69 -16.95 -14.88
CA LEU A 64 31.04 -15.54 -14.74
C LEU A 64 32.52 -15.38 -14.40
N LEU A 65 33.06 -16.21 -13.51
CA LEU A 65 34.49 -16.22 -13.16
C LEU A 65 35.20 -17.32 -13.95
N VAL A 66 36.18 -16.93 -14.75
CA VAL A 66 37.03 -17.84 -15.53
C VAL A 66 38.48 -17.54 -15.15
N PRO A 67 39.10 -18.35 -14.27
CA PRO A 67 40.45 -18.09 -13.75
C PRO A 67 41.52 -18.02 -14.86
N ASP A 68 41.33 -18.79 -15.93
CA ASP A 68 42.31 -18.93 -17.01
C ASP A 68 42.25 -17.79 -18.05
N ASN A 69 41.29 -16.86 -17.95
CA ASN A 69 41.11 -15.79 -18.94
C ASN A 69 41.22 -14.38 -18.31
N PRO A 70 42.39 -13.72 -18.41
CA PRO A 70 42.58 -12.39 -17.83
C PRO A 70 41.74 -11.32 -18.53
N ASN A 71 41.42 -11.49 -19.82
CA ASN A 71 40.60 -10.53 -20.56
C ASN A 71 39.13 -10.57 -20.09
N TRP A 72 38.65 -11.76 -19.74
CA TRP A 72 37.29 -11.93 -19.19
C TRP A 72 37.18 -11.43 -17.75
N SER A 73 38.26 -11.55 -16.97
CA SER A 73 38.31 -11.16 -15.56
C SER A 73 37.86 -9.70 -15.34
N PHE A 74 38.24 -8.78 -16.23
CA PHE A 74 37.77 -7.39 -16.17
C PHE A 74 36.24 -7.28 -16.23
N TYR A 75 35.62 -7.98 -17.18
CA TYR A 75 34.16 -7.99 -17.33
C TYR A 75 33.49 -8.68 -16.14
N SER A 76 34.04 -9.79 -15.64
CA SER A 76 33.56 -10.47 -14.44
C SER A 76 33.47 -9.50 -13.26
N TRP A 77 34.52 -8.72 -13.00
CA TRP A 77 34.54 -7.72 -11.94
C TRP A 77 33.55 -6.59 -12.18
N ALA A 78 33.36 -6.13 -13.41
CA ALA A 78 32.37 -5.11 -13.74
C ALA A 78 30.92 -5.60 -13.50
N TYR A 79 30.63 -6.86 -13.77
CA TYR A 79 29.34 -7.50 -13.45
C TYR A 79 29.14 -7.67 -11.95
N LEU A 80 30.17 -8.13 -11.23
CA LEU A 80 30.14 -8.24 -9.76
C LEU A 80 29.94 -6.88 -9.10
N TYR A 81 30.60 -5.84 -9.59
CA TYR A 81 30.39 -4.48 -9.11
C TYR A 81 28.93 -4.04 -9.29
N GLN A 82 28.33 -4.27 -10.46
CA GLN A 82 26.92 -3.97 -10.71
C GLN A 82 25.97 -4.77 -9.81
N TRP A 83 26.36 -5.99 -9.42
CA TRP A 83 25.61 -6.78 -8.46
C TRP A 83 25.69 -6.18 -7.05
N VAL A 84 26.89 -5.82 -6.58
CA VAL A 84 27.09 -5.18 -5.27
C VAL A 84 26.40 -3.82 -5.19
N THR A 85 26.37 -3.05 -6.28
CA THR A 85 25.65 -1.76 -6.32
C THR A 85 24.13 -1.89 -6.51
N GLY A 86 23.60 -3.12 -6.63
CA GLY A 86 22.17 -3.38 -6.81
C GLY A 86 21.62 -2.99 -8.19
N SER A 87 22.49 -2.74 -9.17
CA SER A 87 22.08 -2.49 -10.56
C SER A 87 21.73 -3.79 -11.30
N ARG A 88 22.23 -4.92 -10.82
CA ARG A 88 21.87 -6.28 -11.24
C ARG A 88 21.63 -7.13 -10.01
N GLU A 89 20.85 -8.19 -10.18
CA GLU A 89 20.59 -9.15 -9.12
C GLU A 89 21.08 -10.53 -9.55
N VAL A 90 21.60 -11.30 -8.61
CA VAL A 90 21.96 -12.71 -8.81
C VAL A 90 20.83 -13.56 -8.22
N VAL A 91 20.28 -14.45 -9.04
CA VAL A 91 19.14 -15.28 -8.68
C VAL A 91 19.48 -16.75 -8.94
N SER A 92 19.17 -17.60 -7.98
CA SER A 92 19.32 -19.05 -8.09
C SER A 92 17.97 -19.68 -8.40
N PHE A 93 17.82 -20.23 -9.59
CA PHE A 93 16.63 -20.97 -10.01
C PHE A 93 16.81 -22.44 -9.66
N GLN A 94 15.97 -22.94 -8.75
CA GLN A 94 15.98 -24.34 -8.34
C GLN A 94 14.79 -25.04 -8.97
N GLY A 95 15.07 -26.00 -9.83
CA GLY A 95 14.08 -26.82 -10.51
C GLY A 95 14.30 -28.31 -10.27
N ASP A 96 13.36 -29.10 -10.77
CA ASP A 96 13.43 -30.56 -10.84
C ASP A 96 14.63 -31.07 -11.65
N ARG A 97 15.08 -30.30 -12.65
CA ARG A 97 16.21 -30.64 -13.53
C ARG A 97 17.54 -30.00 -13.15
N GLY A 98 17.63 -29.35 -11.98
CA GLY A 98 18.88 -28.79 -11.46
C GLY A 98 18.75 -27.37 -10.92
N ILE A 99 19.91 -26.80 -10.60
CA ILE A 99 20.04 -25.46 -10.02
C ILE A 99 20.82 -24.60 -11.02
N ILE A 100 20.28 -23.43 -11.36
CA ILE A 100 20.94 -22.46 -12.24
C ILE A 100 21.02 -21.13 -11.50
N THR A 101 22.23 -20.77 -11.07
CA THR A 101 22.51 -19.44 -10.52
C THR A 101 22.90 -18.51 -11.66
N THR A 102 22.07 -17.51 -11.95
CA THR A 102 22.30 -16.56 -13.05
C THR A 102 22.13 -15.12 -12.62
N MET A 103 22.81 -14.22 -13.34
CA MET A 103 22.68 -12.78 -13.15
C MET A 103 21.56 -12.20 -14.04
N SER A 104 20.79 -11.25 -13.50
CA SER A 104 19.74 -10.54 -14.23
C SER A 104 20.31 -9.55 -15.25
N THR A 105 19.45 -9.09 -16.15
CA THR A 105 19.75 -7.89 -16.95
C THR A 105 19.92 -6.66 -16.04
N SER A 106 20.56 -5.61 -16.55
CA SER A 106 20.74 -4.36 -15.81
C SER A 106 19.37 -3.74 -15.58
N ASN A 107 19.00 -3.55 -14.32
CA ASN A 107 17.80 -2.83 -13.95
C ASN A 107 18.09 -1.34 -14.05
N GLN A 108 17.39 -0.63 -14.93
CA GLN A 108 17.39 0.82 -14.90
C GLN A 108 16.54 1.27 -13.71
N ALA A 109 17.05 2.24 -12.95
CA ALA A 109 16.27 2.85 -11.88
C ALA A 109 14.98 3.44 -12.48
N LEU A 110 13.84 2.86 -12.13
CA LEU A 110 12.53 3.39 -12.52
C LEU A 110 12.33 4.74 -11.82
N THR A 111 12.52 5.81 -12.58
CA THR A 111 12.23 7.16 -12.11
C THR A 111 10.73 7.40 -12.23
N MET A 112 9.99 7.07 -11.18
CA MET A 112 8.60 7.49 -11.07
C MET A 112 8.57 8.98 -10.73
N SER A 113 8.60 9.85 -11.74
CA SER A 113 8.39 11.27 -11.51
C SER A 113 6.98 11.47 -10.92
N PRO A 114 6.84 12.05 -9.71
CA PRO A 114 5.54 12.24 -9.11
C PRO A 114 4.74 13.18 -10.01
N SER A 115 3.67 12.65 -10.60
CA SER A 115 2.82 13.45 -11.47
C SER A 115 2.37 14.68 -10.68
N PRO A 116 2.41 15.89 -11.30
CA PRO A 116 1.66 17.01 -10.78
C PRO A 116 0.17 16.64 -10.73
N SER A 117 -0.84 17.44 -10.39
CA SER A 117 -2.25 16.96 -10.33
C SER A 117 -2.60 15.93 -9.21
N LYS A 118 -1.81 14.88 -8.93
CA LYS A 118 -2.05 13.93 -7.83
C LYS A 118 -1.74 14.53 -6.45
N TYR A 119 -0.89 15.57 -6.40
CA TYR A 119 -0.60 16.28 -5.15
C TYR A 119 -1.81 17.05 -4.62
N HIS A 120 -2.56 17.74 -5.50
CA HIS A 120 -3.71 18.56 -5.09
C HIS A 120 -4.77 17.75 -4.33
N LYS A 121 -5.11 16.55 -4.83
CA LYS A 121 -6.16 15.72 -4.21
C LYS A 121 -5.79 15.30 -2.78
N ARG A 122 -4.52 14.94 -2.53
CA ARG A 122 -4.05 14.53 -1.19
C ARG A 122 -4.19 15.65 -0.16
N PHE A 123 -3.84 16.89 -0.51
CA PHE A 123 -3.93 18.03 0.41
C PHE A 123 -5.36 18.42 0.74
N HIS A 124 -6.28 18.39 -0.23
CA HIS A 124 -7.69 18.69 0.03
C HIS A 124 -8.33 17.68 0.98
N PHE A 125 -8.11 16.38 0.76
CA PHE A 125 -8.61 15.34 1.66
C PHE A 125 -8.00 15.44 3.06
N LEU A 126 -6.69 15.68 3.16
CA LEU A 126 -6.02 15.83 4.45
C LEU A 126 -6.52 17.08 5.21
N GLY A 127 -6.71 18.21 4.51
CA GLY A 127 -7.26 19.43 5.09
C GLY A 127 -8.68 19.25 5.62
N CYS A 128 -9.54 18.54 4.88
CA CYS A 128 -10.89 18.19 5.35
C CYS A 128 -10.85 17.31 6.61
N VAL A 129 -9.95 16.31 6.66
CA VAL A 129 -9.80 15.43 7.83
C VAL A 129 -9.28 16.19 9.05
N MET A 130 -8.29 17.08 8.87
CA MET A 130 -7.77 17.92 9.96
C MET A 130 -8.85 18.88 10.50
N TYR A 131 -9.59 19.55 9.61
CA TYR A 131 -10.68 20.45 9.99
C TYR A 131 -11.74 19.73 10.84
N ILE A 132 -12.22 18.57 10.38
CA ILE A 132 -13.24 17.80 11.11
C ILE A 132 -12.69 17.33 12.47
N THR A 133 -11.43 16.88 12.53
CA THR A 133 -10.82 16.41 13.78
C THR A 133 -10.61 17.57 14.77
N GLY A 134 -10.22 18.74 14.30
CA GLY A 134 -10.08 19.95 15.13
C GLY A 134 -11.40 20.40 15.73
N VAL A 135 -12.49 20.44 14.94
CA VAL A 135 -13.83 20.78 15.43
C VAL A 135 -14.31 19.79 16.49
N LEU A 136 -14.05 18.49 16.31
CA LEU A 136 -14.38 17.46 17.31
C LEU A 136 -13.59 17.63 18.61
N MET A 137 -12.29 17.94 18.53
CA MET A 137 -11.47 18.20 19.72
C MET A 137 -11.94 19.45 20.48
N LEU A 138 -12.26 20.54 19.76
CA LEU A 138 -12.78 21.76 20.36
C LEU A 138 -14.11 21.50 21.08
N THR A 139 -15.00 20.76 20.45
CA THR A 139 -16.31 20.41 21.03
C THR A 139 -16.15 19.55 22.28
N ALA A 140 -15.27 18.54 22.23
CA ALA A 140 -14.95 17.72 23.39
C ALA A 140 -14.38 18.55 24.56
N ALA A 141 -13.49 19.50 24.25
CA ALA A 141 -12.93 20.41 25.26
C ALA A 141 -14.01 21.30 25.89
N ILE A 142 -14.94 21.85 25.11
CA ILE A 142 -16.05 22.67 25.62
C ILE A 142 -16.94 21.84 26.56
N VAL A 143 -17.34 20.64 26.14
CA VAL A 143 -18.18 19.74 26.97
C VAL A 143 -17.45 19.35 28.25
N MET A 144 -16.15 19.04 28.17
CA MET A 144 -15.34 18.71 29.34
C MET A 144 -15.28 19.89 30.32
N ASN A 145 -15.05 21.11 29.82
CA ASN A 145 -15.06 22.31 30.65
C ASN A 145 -16.42 22.53 31.32
N ILE A 146 -17.52 22.47 30.57
CA ILE A 146 -18.87 22.62 31.13
C ILE A 146 -19.14 21.58 32.22
N THR A 147 -18.70 20.33 32.02
CA THR A 147 -18.87 19.23 32.99
C THR A 147 -18.04 19.46 34.27
N ILE A 148 -16.83 20.01 34.14
CA ILE A 148 -15.98 20.36 35.28
C ILE A 148 -16.59 21.53 36.06
N PHE A 149 -17.08 22.56 35.35
CA PHE A 149 -17.72 23.72 35.97
C PHE A 149 -19.07 23.39 36.62
N SER A 150 -19.80 22.38 36.14
CA SER A 150 -21.04 21.88 36.75
C SER A 150 -20.83 20.90 37.91
N ARG A 151 -19.60 20.79 38.45
CA ARG A 151 -19.22 19.96 39.62
C ARG A 151 -19.54 18.46 39.48
N GLY A 152 -19.77 17.96 38.26
CA GLY A 152 -19.99 16.53 38.01
C GLY A 152 -21.33 15.98 38.52
N GLU A 153 -22.34 16.83 38.74
CA GLU A 153 -23.68 16.40 39.19
C GLU A 153 -24.51 15.68 38.09
N GLY A 154 -23.97 15.56 36.88
CA GLY A 154 -24.56 14.77 35.80
C GLY A 154 -24.02 13.34 35.79
N GLU A 155 -24.90 12.36 35.67
CA GLU A 155 -24.50 10.97 35.42
C GLU A 155 -23.58 10.91 34.19
N PHE A 156 -22.39 10.35 34.34
CA PHE A 156 -21.40 10.19 33.26
C PHE A 156 -21.98 9.51 32.01
N ILE A 157 -23.02 8.70 32.18
CA ILE A 157 -23.77 8.01 31.13
C ILE A 157 -24.43 9.02 30.17
N ASN A 158 -24.96 10.12 30.68
CA ASN A 158 -25.58 11.18 29.88
C ASN A 158 -24.54 11.95 29.04
N VAL A 159 -23.31 12.09 29.55
CA VAL A 159 -22.18 12.69 28.81
C VAL A 159 -21.72 11.79 27.65
N PHE A 160 -21.79 10.47 27.82
CA PHE A 160 -21.55 9.50 26.73
C PHE A 160 -22.62 9.57 25.64
N GLU A 161 -23.89 9.81 25.99
CA GLU A 161 -24.97 10.00 25.01
C GLU A 161 -24.87 11.34 24.27
N LEU A 162 -24.31 12.37 24.91
CA LEU A 162 -24.14 13.69 24.33
C LEU A 162 -23.18 13.66 23.11
N ASN A 163 -22.14 12.84 23.17
CA ASN A 163 -21.25 12.60 22.02
C ASN A 163 -22.02 12.05 20.80
N ARG A 164 -23.02 11.19 21.02
CA ARG A 164 -23.87 10.58 19.99
C ARG A 164 -24.82 11.60 19.35
N VAL A 165 -25.43 12.47 20.15
CA VAL A 165 -26.39 13.48 19.67
C VAL A 165 -25.67 14.65 18.98
N VAL A 166 -24.61 15.20 19.59
CA VAL A 166 -23.87 16.34 19.05
C VAL A 166 -23.22 16.00 17.70
N ARG A 167 -22.64 14.81 17.57
CA ARG A 167 -21.99 14.38 16.31
C ARG A 167 -22.99 14.08 15.18
N HIS A 168 -24.22 13.70 15.51
CA HIS A 168 -25.28 13.45 14.51
C HIS A 168 -25.94 14.75 14.02
N VAL A 169 -26.01 15.78 14.87
CA VAL A 169 -26.69 17.05 14.57
C VAL A 169 -25.78 18.07 13.87
N TRP A 170 -24.50 18.16 14.25
CA TRP A 170 -23.61 19.24 13.79
C TRP A 170 -22.84 18.95 12.50
N ILE A 171 -22.57 17.68 12.19
CA ILE A 171 -21.95 17.28 10.93
C ILE A 171 -23.05 16.64 10.08
N GLY A 172 -23.49 17.36 9.04
CA GLY A 172 -24.50 16.84 8.11
C GLY A 172 -24.12 15.44 7.60
N ARG A 173 -25.13 14.57 7.43
CA ARG A 173 -24.99 13.14 7.07
C ARG A 173 -24.01 12.84 5.91
N SER A 174 -23.78 13.81 5.03
CA SER A 174 -22.87 13.70 3.87
C SER A 174 -21.38 13.86 4.21
N LEU A 175 -21.00 14.62 5.24
CA LEU A 175 -19.58 14.84 5.62
C LEU A 175 -18.97 13.63 6.34
N LEU A 176 -19.79 12.73 6.89
CA LEU A 176 -19.34 11.48 7.48
C LEU A 176 -18.82 10.50 6.42
N PHE A 177 -19.32 10.54 5.18
CA PHE A 177 -18.80 9.70 4.10
C PHE A 177 -17.38 10.08 3.69
N VAL A 178 -17.03 11.38 3.71
CA VAL A 178 -15.67 11.86 3.44
C VAL A 178 -14.70 11.45 4.54
N ARG A 179 -15.14 11.34 5.80
CA ARG A 179 -14.30 10.85 6.89
C ARG A 179 -14.11 9.32 6.86
N ARG A 180 -15.06 8.56 6.31
CA ARG A 180 -14.95 7.10 6.14
C ARG A 180 -13.84 6.67 5.18
N THR A 181 -13.44 7.51 4.23
CA THR A 181 -12.26 7.26 3.40
C THR A 181 -10.96 7.37 4.21
N ALA A 182 -10.97 8.09 5.34
CA ALA A 182 -9.83 8.14 6.25
C ALA A 182 -9.59 6.79 6.96
N ILE A 183 -10.64 6.00 7.24
CA ILE A 183 -10.49 4.62 7.75
C ILE A 183 -9.81 3.73 6.71
N TRP A 184 -10.19 3.87 5.43
CA TRP A 184 -9.53 3.16 4.33
C TRP A 184 -8.06 3.59 4.18
N LEU A 185 -7.78 4.89 4.31
CA LEU A 185 -6.42 5.43 4.32
C LEU A 185 -5.61 5.00 5.56
N LEU A 186 -6.25 4.78 6.72
CA LEU A 186 -5.59 4.25 7.92
C LEU A 186 -5.35 2.75 7.86
N ASN A 187 -6.22 2.01 7.17
CA ASN A 187 -6.01 0.58 6.88
C ASN A 187 -4.86 0.39 5.89
N THR A 188 -4.58 1.40 5.06
CA THR A 188 -3.41 1.40 4.19
C THR A 188 -2.16 1.65 5.04
N SER A 189 -1.39 0.58 5.28
CA SER A 189 -0.09 0.67 5.95
C SER A 189 0.75 1.77 5.30
N THR A 190 1.24 2.73 6.08
CA THR A 190 2.13 3.79 5.58
C THR A 190 3.47 3.18 5.23
N LEU A 191 3.63 2.81 3.96
CA LEU A 191 4.88 2.32 3.42
C LEU A 191 5.75 3.51 3.03
N GLN A 192 6.81 3.77 3.80
CA GLN A 192 7.76 4.83 3.49
C GLN A 192 8.84 4.25 2.59
N LEU A 193 9.04 4.89 1.43
CA LEU A 193 10.17 4.58 0.55
C LEU A 193 11.37 5.41 1.01
N THR A 194 12.38 4.76 1.55
CA THR A 194 13.62 5.42 1.97
C THR A 194 14.77 4.96 1.09
N LEU A 195 15.57 5.91 0.60
CA LEU A 195 16.80 5.62 -0.13
C LEU A 195 17.92 5.40 0.89
N VAL A 196 18.51 4.20 0.91
CA VAL A 196 19.69 3.89 1.70
C VAL A 196 20.82 3.54 0.75
N GLY A 197 21.76 4.47 0.56
CA GLY A 197 22.80 4.34 -0.46
C GLY A 197 22.21 4.40 -1.87
N ALA A 198 22.39 3.33 -2.65
CA ALA A 198 21.88 3.18 -4.01
C ALA A 198 20.56 2.38 -4.10
N VAL A 199 20.11 1.79 -2.98
CA VAL A 199 18.93 0.91 -2.96
C VAL A 199 17.76 1.60 -2.29
N THR A 200 16.58 1.48 -2.89
CA THR A 200 15.33 1.94 -2.29
C THR A 200 14.70 0.80 -1.50
N GLN A 201 14.46 1.02 -0.22
CA GLN A 201 13.79 0.05 0.64
C GLN A 201 12.48 0.60 1.16
N PHE A 202 11.51 -0.29 1.31
CA PHE A 202 10.24 0.00 1.93
C PHE A 202 10.33 -0.24 3.43
N ILE A 203 10.24 0.83 4.21
CA ILE A 203 10.18 0.75 5.67
C ILE A 203 8.73 0.93 6.11
N SER A 204 8.22 -0.07 6.83
CA SER A 204 6.95 0.06 7.55
C SER A 204 7.22 0.74 8.90
N SER A 205 6.70 1.95 9.08
CA SER A 205 6.84 2.67 10.34
C SER A 205 5.83 2.15 11.36
N ARG A 206 6.26 1.98 12.62
CA ARG A 206 5.38 1.52 13.70
C ARG A 206 4.38 2.62 14.02
N LEU A 207 3.09 2.35 13.79
CA LEU A 207 2.00 3.26 14.17
C LEU A 207 2.01 3.50 15.68
N SER A 208 1.81 4.75 16.10
CA SER A 208 1.79 5.11 17.51
C SER A 208 0.51 4.64 18.19
N TRP A 209 0.57 4.31 19.48
CA TRP A 209 -0.56 3.75 20.24
C TRP A 209 -1.83 4.62 20.20
N PHE A 210 -1.67 5.94 20.20
CA PHE A 210 -2.81 6.87 20.13
C PHE A 210 -3.51 6.85 18.77
N THR A 211 -2.79 6.55 17.68
CA THR A 211 -3.43 6.37 16.36
C THR A 211 -4.32 5.13 16.32
N THR A 212 -3.94 4.07 17.04
CA THR A 212 -4.75 2.85 17.17
C THR A 212 -6.04 3.12 17.96
N ILE A 213 -5.95 3.84 19.09
CA ILE A 213 -7.13 4.21 19.89
C ILE A 213 -8.07 5.11 19.07
N LEU A 214 -7.50 6.08 18.36
CA LEU A 214 -8.28 6.95 17.46
C LEU A 214 -8.96 6.13 16.36
N ALA A 215 -8.25 5.18 15.74
CA ALA A 215 -8.80 4.28 14.72
C ALA A 215 -9.95 3.43 15.26
N SER A 216 -9.79 2.82 16.45
CA SER A 216 -10.84 1.99 17.07
C SER A 216 -12.09 2.81 17.43
N ALA A 217 -11.90 4.05 17.88
CA ALA A 217 -13.00 4.95 18.13
C ALA A 217 -13.78 5.19 16.82
N GLU A 218 -13.08 5.54 15.72
CA GLU A 218 -13.70 5.75 14.40
C GLU A 218 -14.40 4.49 13.85
N CYS A 219 -13.86 3.30 14.07
CA CYS A 219 -14.53 2.04 13.69
C CYS A 219 -15.85 1.83 14.44
N THR A 220 -15.89 2.16 15.73
CA THR A 220 -17.11 2.05 16.55
C THR A 220 -18.22 2.97 16.01
N TRP A 221 -17.84 4.18 15.56
CA TRP A 221 -18.78 5.09 14.90
C TRP A 221 -19.36 4.54 13.59
N PHE A 222 -18.54 3.85 12.80
CA PHE A 222 -19.02 3.23 11.56
C PHE A 222 -20.11 2.19 11.82
N VAL A 223 -19.94 1.38 12.87
CA VAL A 223 -20.95 0.38 13.28
C VAL A 223 -22.26 1.06 13.67
N TYR A 224 -22.22 2.18 14.40
CA TYR A 224 -23.44 2.92 14.75
C TYR A 224 -24.16 3.52 13.55
N ILE A 225 -23.43 4.06 12.57
CA ILE A 225 -24.04 4.58 11.33
C ILE A 225 -24.71 3.45 10.55
N LEU A 226 -24.05 2.29 10.43
CA LEU A 226 -24.66 1.12 9.79
C LEU A 226 -25.93 0.67 10.53
N ASN A 227 -25.88 0.63 11.87
CA ASN A 227 -27.03 0.28 12.68
C ASN A 227 -28.21 1.24 12.44
N ASP A 228 -27.95 2.54 12.29
CA ASP A 228 -28.98 3.56 12.05
C ASP A 228 -29.59 3.48 10.64
N ILE A 229 -28.77 3.24 9.62
CA ILE A 229 -29.26 3.04 8.24
C ILE A 229 -30.13 1.78 8.16
N LEU A 230 -29.68 0.69 8.82
CA LEU A 230 -30.40 -0.57 8.85
C LEU A 230 -31.67 -0.49 9.70
N SER A 231 -31.66 0.25 10.81
CA SER A 231 -32.84 0.46 11.66
C SER A 231 -33.88 1.31 10.96
N PHE A 232 -33.50 2.41 10.28
CA PHE A 232 -34.40 3.22 9.46
C PHE A 232 -35.04 2.40 8.33
N ARG A 233 -34.26 1.56 7.64
CA ARG A 233 -34.77 0.67 6.60
C ARG A 233 -35.77 -0.35 7.14
N ARG A 234 -35.49 -0.93 8.32
CA ARG A 234 -36.41 -1.85 9.01
C ARG A 234 -37.68 -1.14 9.47
N TYR A 235 -37.57 0.03 10.08
CA TYR A 235 -38.72 0.82 10.55
C TYR A 235 -39.66 1.19 9.40
N ASN A 236 -39.12 1.71 8.28
CA ASN A 236 -39.93 2.03 7.10
C ASN A 236 -40.54 0.78 6.46
N ALA A 237 -39.84 -0.35 6.46
CA ALA A 237 -40.40 -1.61 5.98
C ALA A 237 -41.58 -2.09 6.84
N HIS A 238 -41.47 -1.98 8.18
CA HIS A 238 -42.56 -2.32 9.10
C HIS A 238 -43.77 -1.39 8.96
N HIS A 239 -43.56 -0.07 8.86
CA HIS A 239 -44.66 0.88 8.64
C HIS A 239 -45.34 0.69 7.28
N CYS A 240 -44.57 0.45 6.22
CA CYS A 240 -45.11 0.15 4.89
C CYS A 240 -45.90 -1.17 4.87
N ALA A 241 -45.42 -2.22 5.54
CA ALA A 241 -46.14 -3.48 5.68
C ALA A 241 -47.44 -3.31 6.48
N ARG A 242 -47.40 -2.59 7.60
CA ARG A 242 -48.58 -2.31 8.43
C ARG A 242 -49.63 -1.48 7.67
N GLN A 243 -49.21 -0.47 6.93
CA GLN A 243 -50.12 0.36 6.13
C GLN A 243 -50.73 -0.40 4.95
N ARG A 244 -49.99 -1.34 4.35
CA ARG A 244 -50.51 -2.27 3.32
C ARG A 244 -51.56 -3.22 3.88
N VAL A 245 -51.40 -3.73 5.11
CA VAL A 245 -52.41 -4.57 5.78
C VAL A 245 -53.67 -3.77 6.10
N HIS A 246 -53.56 -2.55 6.62
CA HIS A 246 -54.73 -1.68 6.85
C HIS A 246 -55.45 -1.31 5.55
N PHE A 247 -54.72 -1.07 4.45
CA PHE A 247 -55.31 -0.80 3.14
C PHE A 247 -56.05 -2.02 2.56
N LEU A 248 -55.46 -3.22 2.64
CA LEU A 248 -56.10 -4.46 2.20
C LEU A 248 -57.35 -4.80 3.03
N HIS A 249 -57.28 -4.63 4.35
CA HIS A 249 -58.44 -4.80 5.23
C HIS A 249 -59.57 -3.80 4.89
N GLY A 250 -59.21 -2.54 4.57
CA GLY A 250 -60.16 -1.54 4.10
C GLY A 250 -60.84 -1.90 2.78
N GLN A 251 -60.09 -2.43 1.80
CA GLN A 251 -60.66 -2.86 0.52
C GLN A 251 -61.55 -4.11 0.65
N VAL A 252 -61.20 -5.06 1.50
CA VAL A 252 -62.04 -6.25 1.76
C VAL A 252 -63.38 -5.87 2.39
N LEU A 253 -63.39 -4.91 3.33
CA LEU A 253 -64.62 -4.41 3.93
C LEU A 253 -65.52 -3.67 2.93
N GLN A 254 -64.94 -2.88 2.01
CA GLN A 254 -65.70 -2.21 0.96
C GLN A 254 -66.29 -3.19 -0.06
N PHE A 255 -65.53 -4.23 -0.45
CA PHE A 255 -66.06 -5.29 -1.30
C PHE A 255 -67.19 -6.05 -0.59
N GLY A 256 -67.03 -6.40 0.69
CA GLY A 256 -68.07 -7.07 1.49
C GLY A 256 -69.39 -6.29 1.53
N GLN A 257 -69.34 -4.99 1.83
CA GLN A 257 -70.53 -4.12 1.79
C GLN A 257 -71.19 -4.06 0.41
N GLN A 258 -70.41 -4.05 -0.67
CA GLN A 258 -70.93 -3.94 -2.03
C GLN A 258 -71.59 -5.24 -2.53
N TYR A 259 -71.16 -6.40 -2.03
CA TYR A 259 -71.81 -7.69 -2.30
C TYR A 259 -73.07 -7.88 -1.45
N ASP A 260 -73.06 -7.51 -0.17
CA ASP A 260 -74.25 -7.59 0.69
C ASP A 260 -75.39 -6.70 0.18
N LEU A 261 -75.08 -5.47 -0.28
CA LEU A 261 -76.06 -4.58 -0.92
C LEU A 261 -76.65 -5.15 -2.22
N LYS A 262 -75.87 -5.94 -2.98
CA LYS A 262 -76.37 -6.60 -4.21
C LYS A 262 -77.25 -7.82 -3.92
N ILE A 263 -76.98 -8.56 -2.85
CA ILE A 263 -77.80 -9.71 -2.44
C ILE A 263 -79.18 -9.23 -1.94
N ILE A 264 -79.23 -8.12 -1.22
CA ILE A 264 -80.49 -7.52 -0.75
C ILE A 264 -81.34 -6.95 -1.91
N ALA A 265 -80.71 -6.50 -3.00
CA ALA A 265 -81.42 -5.95 -4.16
C ALA A 265 -81.92 -7.02 -5.18
N LEU A 266 -81.55 -8.29 -5.00
CA LEU A 266 -81.94 -9.42 -5.86
C LEU A 266 -82.89 -10.41 -5.16
N SER A 267 -83.32 -10.09 -3.94
CA SER A 267 -84.38 -10.76 -3.17
C SER A 267 -85.70 -10.00 -3.31
#